data_AF-A0A3B9JF59-F1
#
_entry.id   AF-A0A3B9JF59-F1
#
_cell.length_a   1.000
_cell.length_b   1.000
_cell.length_c   1.000
_cell.angle_alpha   90.00
_cell.angle_beta   90.00
_cell.angle_gamma   90.00
#
_symmetry.space_group_name_H-M   'P 1'
#
loop_
_entity.id
_entity.type
_entity.pdbx_description
1 polymer ?
#
loop_
_entity_poly.entity_id
_entity_poly.type
_entity_poly.pdbx_seq_one_letter_code
_entity_poly.pdbx_strand_id
1 'polypeptide(L)'
;EGFKDRSALIVLAILFVVMALLAGVAVGLALGWLVFPVEWVDMPPSSLAKVYQEDHLRMAIDSYALNDDCALAVQRYKALGEVGPSLLEGIIADSGEQKIDTITAFAQCVKD
;
A
#
# COMPACT_ATOMS: atom_id res chain seq x y z
N GLU A 1 -1.41 51.30 40.53
CA GLU A 1 -1.31 51.27 39.04
C GLU A 1 -0.35 50.18 38.52
N GLY A 2 0.77 49.87 39.20
CA GLY A 2 1.76 48.88 38.71
C GLY A 2 1.35 47.40 38.57
N PHE A 3 0.19 46.95 39.08
CA PHE A 3 -0.29 45.57 38.87
C PHE A 3 -1.02 45.39 37.53
N LYS A 4 -1.72 46.43 37.04
CA LYS A 4 -2.45 46.37 35.77
C LYS A 4 -1.50 46.42 34.56
N ASP A 5 -0.39 47.15 34.68
CA ASP A 5 0.65 47.17 33.65
C ASP A 5 1.41 45.84 33.55
N ARG A 6 1.72 45.20 34.69
CA ARG A 6 2.43 43.91 34.70
C ARG A 6 1.59 42.77 34.13
N SER A 7 0.29 42.75 34.41
CA SER A 7 -0.64 41.76 33.85
C SER A 7 -0.84 41.95 32.34
N ALA A 8 -0.91 43.20 31.85
CA ALA A 8 -0.98 43.48 30.42
C ALA A 8 0.26 42.99 29.65
N LEU A 9 1.46 43.18 30.22
CA LEU A 9 2.71 42.70 29.62
C LEU A 9 2.78 41.17 29.55
N ILE A 10 2.29 40.47 30.59
CA ILE A 10 2.24 39.00 30.61
C ILE A 10 1.26 38.48 29.55
N VAL A 11 0.08 39.09 29.43
CA VAL A 11 -0.93 38.69 28.43
C VAL A 11 -0.41 38.89 27.01
N LEU A 12 0.27 40.01 26.75
CA LEU A 12 0.89 40.27 25.44
C LEU A 12 1.96 39.22 25.12
N ALA A 13 2.82 38.87 26.08
CA ALA A 13 3.84 37.84 25.90
C ALA A 13 3.23 36.46 25.56
N ILE A 14 2.16 36.06 26.27
CA ILE A 14 1.46 34.80 25.98
C ILE A 14 0.85 34.81 24.57
N LEU A 15 0.24 35.93 24.15
CA LEU A 15 -0.29 36.09 22.80
C LEU A 15 0.79 35.90 21.73
N PHE A 16 1.97 36.49 21.92
CA PHE A 16 3.10 36.30 21.00
C PHE A 16 3.58 34.84 20.95
N VAL A 17 3.64 34.16 22.10
CA VAL A 17 4.02 32.74 22.16
C VAL A 17 3.00 31.89 21.39
N VAL A 18 1.71 32.10 21.60
CA VAL A 18 0.65 31.37 20.90
C VAL A 18 0.70 31.64 19.40
N MET A 19 0.87 32.89 18.99
CA MET A 19 0.99 33.27 17.57
C MET A 19 2.21 32.63 16.91
N ALA A 20 3.37 32.64 17.57
CA ALA A 20 4.58 32.01 17.07
C ALA A 20 4.42 30.49 16.95
N LEU A 21 3.73 29.84 17.90
CA LEU A 21 3.46 28.41 17.86
C LEU A 21 2.51 28.07 16.71
N LEU A 22 1.43 28.83 16.52
CA LEU A 22 0.50 28.63 15.41
C LEU A 22 1.19 28.85 14.06
N ALA A 23 2.04 29.87 13.95
CA ALA A 23 2.82 30.12 12.74
C ALA A 23 3.79 28.96 12.46
N GLY A 24 4.48 28.44 13.49
CA GLY A 24 5.37 27.29 13.35
C GLY A 24 4.65 26.04 12.86
N VAL A 25 3.46 25.73 13.43
CA VAL A 25 2.63 24.60 12.98
C VAL A 25 2.15 24.82 11.55
N ALA A 26 1.67 26.01 11.21
CA ALA A 26 1.20 26.33 9.87
C ALA A 26 2.31 26.18 8.82
N VAL A 27 3.52 26.65 9.13
CA VAL A 27 4.70 26.49 8.28
C VAL A 27 5.08 25.01 8.16
N GLY A 28 5.14 24.27 9.27
CA GLY A 28 5.46 22.84 9.24
C GLY A 28 4.48 22.03 8.39
N LEU A 29 3.18 22.32 8.52
CA LEU A 29 2.13 21.68 7.72
C LEU A 29 2.24 22.08 6.25
N ALA A 30 2.48 23.36 5.95
CA ALA A 30 2.66 23.83 4.59
C ALA A 30 3.86 23.16 3.92
N LEU A 31 4.99 23.01 4.63
CA LEU A 31 6.15 22.28 4.12
C LEU A 31 5.83 20.80 3.88
N GLY A 32 5.18 20.14 4.84
CA GLY A 32 4.81 18.72 4.71
C GLY A 32 3.82 18.43 3.59
N TRP A 33 2.94 19.38 3.24
CA TRP A 33 1.87 19.15 2.26
C TRP A 33 2.12 19.77 0.87
N LEU A 34 2.73 20.96 0.79
CA LEU A 34 2.99 21.64 -0.49
C LEU A 34 4.39 21.39 -1.06
N VAL A 35 5.41 21.25 -0.21
CA VAL A 35 6.81 21.13 -0.66
C VAL A 35 7.19 19.67 -0.88
N PHE A 36 6.68 18.77 -0.05
CA PHE A 36 6.94 17.33 -0.14
C PHE A 36 5.65 16.56 -0.39
N PRO A 37 5.08 16.63 -1.61
CA PRO A 37 3.90 15.83 -1.93
C PRO A 37 4.21 14.33 -1.81
N VAL A 38 3.25 13.57 -1.29
CA VAL A 38 3.34 12.10 -1.27
C VAL A 38 3.15 11.58 -2.69
N GLU A 39 4.19 10.96 -3.24
CA GLU A 39 4.09 10.21 -4.49
C GLU A 39 3.58 8.80 -4.20
N TRP A 40 2.38 8.49 -4.67
CA TRP A 40 1.86 7.13 -4.68
C TRP A 40 2.49 6.39 -5.86
N VAL A 41 3.45 5.53 -5.58
CA VAL A 41 4.02 4.64 -6.59
C VAL A 41 3.21 3.35 -6.59
N ASP A 42 2.61 3.01 -7.74
CA ASP A 42 1.93 1.73 -7.92
C ASP A 42 2.96 0.60 -7.75
N MET A 43 2.89 -0.09 -6.60
CA MET A 43 3.74 -1.26 -6.35
C MET A 43 3.07 -2.50 -6.95
N PRO A 44 3.68 -3.14 -7.96
CA PRO A 44 3.15 -4.38 -8.51
C PRO A 44 3.26 -5.52 -7.47
N PRO A 45 2.43 -6.58 -7.58
CA PRO A 45 2.57 -7.77 -6.74
C PRO A 45 3.98 -8.36 -6.73
N SER A 46 4.76 -8.18 -7.79
CA SER A 46 6.16 -8.60 -7.87
C SER A 46 7.11 -7.94 -6.86
N SER A 47 6.76 -6.78 -6.29
CA SER A 47 7.58 -6.09 -5.29
C SER A 47 7.23 -6.47 -3.84
N LEU A 48 6.19 -7.28 -3.63
CA LEU A 48 5.82 -7.79 -2.32
C LEU A 48 6.89 -8.76 -1.79
N ALA A 49 6.94 -9.00 -0.47
CA ALA A 49 7.73 -10.09 0.08
C ALA A 49 7.21 -11.45 -0.45
N LYS A 50 8.10 -12.44 -0.58
CA LYS A 50 7.80 -13.74 -1.22
C LYS A 50 6.51 -14.40 -0.74
N VAL A 51 6.26 -14.42 0.58
CA VAL A 51 5.04 -15.00 1.16
C VAL A 51 3.78 -14.34 0.60
N TYR A 52 3.76 -13.02 0.48
CA TYR A 52 2.61 -12.29 -0.05
C TYR A 52 2.48 -12.39 -1.58
N GLN A 53 3.58 -12.63 -2.30
CA GLN A 53 3.52 -12.95 -3.73
C GLN A 53 2.82 -14.29 -3.96
N GLU A 54 3.15 -15.28 -3.13
CA GLU A 54 2.50 -16.58 -3.14
C GLU A 54 1.02 -16.45 -2.78
N ASP A 55 0.68 -15.77 -1.68
CA ASP A 55 -0.72 -15.53 -1.28
C ASP A 55 -1.50 -14.81 -2.39
N HIS A 56 -0.89 -13.82 -3.06
CA HIS A 56 -1.50 -13.15 -4.20
C HIS A 56 -1.83 -14.13 -5.34
N LEU A 57 -0.89 -15.00 -5.70
CA LEU A 57 -1.10 -15.99 -6.75
C LEU A 57 -2.17 -17.01 -6.35
N ARG A 58 -2.18 -17.48 -5.10
CA ARG A 58 -3.20 -18.38 -4.57
C ARG A 58 -4.59 -17.74 -4.64
N MET A 59 -4.74 -16.48 -4.22
CA MET A 59 -5.99 -15.74 -4.37
C MET A 59 -6.41 -15.55 -5.83
N ALA A 60 -5.46 -15.34 -6.74
CA ALA A 60 -5.76 -15.25 -8.17
C ALA A 60 -6.31 -16.58 -8.73
N ILE A 61 -5.72 -17.72 -8.30
CA ILE A 61 -6.19 -19.07 -8.63
C ILE A 61 -7.60 -19.30 -8.09
N ASP A 62 -7.87 -18.95 -6.82
CA ASP A 62 -9.21 -19.12 -6.22
C ASP A 62 -10.26 -18.24 -6.89
N SER A 63 -9.89 -16.99 -7.22
CA SER A 63 -10.77 -16.09 -7.95
C SER A 63 -11.10 -16.63 -9.34
N TYR A 64 -10.14 -17.25 -10.04
CA TYR A 64 -10.38 -17.93 -11.31
C TYR A 64 -11.31 -19.13 -11.13
N ALA A 65 -11.08 -19.95 -10.11
CA ALA A 65 -11.92 -21.11 -9.79
C ALA A 65 -13.40 -20.76 -9.63
N LEU A 66 -13.66 -19.59 -9.02
CA LEU A 66 -15.01 -19.15 -8.70
C LEU A 66 -15.71 -18.46 -9.89
N ASN A 67 -14.96 -17.75 -10.74
CA ASN A 67 -15.53 -16.87 -11.76
C ASN A 67 -15.24 -17.29 -13.20
N ASP A 68 -14.32 -18.24 -13.41
CA ASP A 68 -13.84 -18.70 -14.72
C ASP A 68 -13.34 -17.56 -15.64
N ASP A 69 -12.87 -16.47 -15.04
CA ASP A 69 -12.38 -15.29 -15.76
C ASP A 69 -10.89 -15.42 -16.07
N CYS A 70 -10.61 -16.01 -17.22
CA CYS A 70 -9.23 -16.23 -17.69
C CYS A 70 -8.51 -14.90 -18.01
N ALA A 71 -9.21 -13.89 -18.50
CA ALA A 71 -8.58 -12.59 -18.83
C ALA A 71 -8.04 -11.91 -17.56
N LEU A 72 -8.82 -11.93 -16.48
CA LEU A 72 -8.40 -11.42 -15.18
C LEU A 72 -7.29 -12.26 -14.54
N ALA A 73 -7.35 -13.58 -14.70
CA ALA A 73 -6.29 -14.49 -14.25
C ALA A 73 -4.94 -14.17 -14.90
N VAL A 74 -4.91 -14.03 -16.24
CA VAL A 74 -3.72 -13.64 -17.00
C VAL A 74 -3.19 -12.28 -16.56
N GLN A 75 -4.08 -11.30 -16.36
CA GLN A 75 -3.67 -9.96 -15.91
C GLN A 75 -2.96 -10.01 -14.55
N ARG A 76 -3.56 -10.69 -13.57
CA ARG A 76 -3.01 -10.81 -12.21
C ARG A 76 -1.71 -11.61 -12.20
N TYR A 77 -1.66 -12.69 -12.96
CA TYR A 77 -0.44 -13.47 -13.12
C TYR A 77 0.70 -12.66 -13.74
N LYS A 78 0.43 -11.89 -14.80
CA LYS A 78 1.43 -11.00 -15.42
C LYS A 78 1.92 -9.90 -14.47
N ALA A 79 1.10 -9.47 -13.52
CA ALA A 79 1.49 -8.47 -12.50
C ALA A 79 2.56 -9.00 -11.51
N LEU A 80 2.74 -10.32 -11.41
CA LEU A 80 3.86 -10.93 -10.68
C LEU A 80 5.18 -10.87 -11.47
N GLY A 81 5.17 -10.55 -12.76
CA GLY A 81 6.37 -10.44 -13.58
C GLY A 81 7.20 -11.73 -13.60
N GLU A 82 8.52 -11.58 -13.49
CA GLU A 82 9.49 -12.69 -13.63
C GLU A 82 9.37 -13.77 -12.55
N VAL A 83 8.82 -13.45 -11.37
CA VAL A 83 8.67 -14.44 -10.29
C VAL A 83 7.47 -15.36 -10.49
N GLY A 84 6.51 -14.97 -11.33
CA GLY A 84 5.26 -15.70 -11.58
C GLY A 84 5.45 -17.20 -11.88
N PRO A 85 6.30 -17.58 -12.85
CA PRO A 85 6.55 -18.98 -13.17
C PRO A 85 7.05 -19.80 -11.99
N SER A 86 8.04 -19.28 -11.25
CA SER A 86 8.60 -19.98 -10.09
C SER A 86 7.62 -20.13 -8.92
N LEU A 87 6.75 -19.14 -8.72
CA LEU A 87 5.68 -19.21 -7.71
C LEU A 87 4.62 -20.24 -8.12
N LEU A 88 4.24 -20.26 -9.40
CA LEU A 88 3.26 -21.22 -9.91
C LEU A 88 3.77 -22.66 -9.80
N GLU A 89 5.04 -22.90 -10.14
CA GLU A 89 5.69 -24.20 -9.93
C GLU A 89 5.71 -24.60 -8.44
N GLY A 90 5.99 -23.64 -7.55
CA GLY A 90 5.93 -23.87 -6.10
C GLY A 90 4.54 -24.29 -5.62
N ILE A 91 3.49 -23.61 -6.08
CA ILE A 91 2.10 -23.92 -5.73
C ILE A 91 1.65 -25.26 -6.35
N ILE A 92 2.12 -25.62 -7.54
CA ILE A 92 1.86 -26.95 -8.13
C ILE A 92 2.51 -28.06 -7.29
N ALA A 93 3.72 -27.82 -6.78
CA ALA A 93 4.43 -28.78 -5.94
C ALA A 93 3.81 -28.90 -4.53
N ASP A 94 3.32 -27.80 -3.96
CA ASP A 94 2.59 -27.76 -2.69
C ASP A 94 1.31 -26.95 -2.83
N SER A 95 0.22 -27.64 -3.15
CA SER A 95 -1.08 -27.02 -3.36
C SER A 95 -1.71 -26.50 -2.07
N GLY A 96 -1.22 -26.92 -0.90
CA GLY A 96 -1.89 -26.67 0.37
C GLY A 96 -3.35 -27.12 0.31
N GLU A 97 -4.27 -26.20 0.60
CA GLU A 97 -5.72 -26.45 0.61
C GLU A 97 -6.37 -26.34 -0.78
N GLN A 98 -5.68 -25.80 -1.78
CA GLN A 98 -6.24 -25.59 -3.11
C GLN A 98 -6.30 -26.89 -3.91
N LYS A 99 -7.35 -27.05 -4.71
CA LYS A 99 -7.51 -28.24 -5.56
C LYS A 99 -6.52 -28.18 -6.72
N ILE A 100 -5.81 -29.29 -6.95
CA ILE A 100 -4.85 -29.44 -8.06
C ILE A 100 -5.52 -29.19 -9.43
N ASP A 101 -6.77 -29.62 -9.61
CA ASP A 101 -7.50 -29.41 -10.85
C ASP A 101 -7.68 -27.91 -11.16
N THR A 102 -7.95 -27.10 -10.13
CA THR A 102 -8.09 -25.65 -10.24
C THR A 102 -6.75 -24.99 -10.60
N ILE A 103 -5.67 -25.39 -9.92
CA ILE A 103 -4.32 -24.88 -10.21
C ILE A 103 -3.93 -25.22 -11.65
N THR A 104 -4.25 -26.43 -12.11
CA THR A 104 -3.94 -26.89 -13.48
C THR A 104 -4.75 -26.12 -14.51
N ALA A 105 -6.04 -25.89 -14.29
CA ALA A 105 -6.88 -25.09 -15.18
C ALA A 105 -6.41 -23.62 -15.25
N PHE A 106 -6.07 -23.03 -14.10
CA PHE A 106 -5.44 -21.70 -14.07
C PHE A 106 -4.11 -21.69 -14.84
N ALA A 107 -3.25 -22.69 -14.63
CA ALA A 107 -1.96 -22.81 -15.30
C ALA A 107 -2.11 -22.93 -16.83
N GLN A 108 -3.16 -23.60 -17.31
CA GLN A 108 -3.48 -23.65 -18.74
C GLN A 108 -3.88 -22.27 -19.28
N CYS A 109 -4.75 -21.56 -18.56
CA CYS A 109 -5.20 -20.21 -18.92
C CYS A 109 -4.04 -19.20 -19.03
N VAL A 110 -3.06 -19.24 -18.12
CA VAL A 110 -1.97 -18.25 -18.07
C VAL A 110 -0.74 -18.61 -18.91
N LYS A 111 -0.75 -19.79 -19.57
CA LYS A 111 0.34 -20.27 -20.41
C LYS A 111 0.37 -19.61 -21.79
N ASP A 112 -0.75 -19.01 -22.21
CA ASP A 112 -0.95 -18.30 -23.47
C ASP A 112 -0.66 -16.78 -23.36
#